data_AF-A0ABD0Q2A1-F1
#
_entry.id   AF-A0ABD0Q2A1-F1
#
_cell.length_a   1.000
_cell.length_b   1.000
_cell.length_c   1.000
_cell.angle_alpha   90.00
_cell.angle_beta   90.00
_cell.angle_gamma   90.00
#
_symmetry.space_group_name_H-M   'P 1'
#
loop_
_entity.id
_entity.type
_entity.pdbx_description
1 polymer ?
#
loop_
_entity_poly.entity_id
_entity_poly.type
_entity_poly.pdbx_seq_one_letter_code
_entity_poly.pdbx_strand_id
1 'polypeptide(L)'
;AITTPAMAVSHIMLEAYKKYILVSLILHGKVQQLPKYTSQIVGRFIKPLSNAYHELAQVYATNNPAELRALVNKHSETFTRDNNTGLVKQCLSSLYKKNIQRLTK
;
A
#
# COMPACT_ATOMS: atom_id res chain seq x y z
N ALA A 1 15.95 1.49 -3.37
CA ALA A 1 15.14 2.04 -4.47
C ALA A 1 14.41 3.34 -4.10
N ILE A 2 13.65 3.41 -2.98
CA ILE A 2 12.90 4.63 -2.58
C ILE A 2 13.81 5.68 -1.90
N THR A 3 14.98 5.26 -1.43
CA THR A 3 15.97 6.09 -0.73
C THR A 3 17.00 6.75 -1.66
N THR A 4 16.91 6.53 -2.97
CA THR A 4 17.84 7.12 -3.93
C THR A 4 17.60 8.63 -4.03
N PRO A 5 18.62 9.49 -3.91
CA PRO A 5 18.49 10.92 -4.18
C PRO A 5 18.06 11.11 -5.63
N ALA A 6 16.85 11.61 -5.85
CA ALA A 6 16.32 11.87 -7.17
C ALA A 6 15.77 13.30 -7.21
N MET A 7 16.07 14.02 -8.30
CA MET A 7 15.52 15.35 -8.61
C MET A 7 14.25 15.28 -9.46
N ALA A 8 13.92 14.11 -10.02
CA ALA A 8 12.72 13.85 -10.80
C ALA A 8 12.07 12.52 -10.38
N VAL A 9 10.74 12.42 -10.50
CA VAL A 9 10.00 11.17 -10.26
C VAL A 9 10.25 10.23 -11.43
N SER A 10 10.77 9.03 -11.17
CA SER A 10 10.78 7.95 -12.16
C SER A 10 9.60 7.01 -11.96
N HIS A 11 9.12 6.42 -13.05
CA HIS A 11 8.10 5.35 -12.99
C HIS A 11 8.54 4.18 -12.11
N ILE A 12 9.85 3.88 -12.10
CA ILE A 12 10.44 2.83 -11.26
C ILE A 12 10.23 3.15 -9.78
N MET A 13 10.46 4.41 -9.36
CA MET A 13 10.25 4.84 -7.97
C MET A 13 8.77 4.77 -7.58
N LEU A 14 7.86 5.19 -8.48
CA LEU A 14 6.43 5.13 -8.24
C LEU A 14 5.94 3.68 -8.06
N GLU A 15 6.34 2.78 -8.95
CA GLU A 15 5.98 1.36 -8.86
C GLU A 15 6.58 0.68 -7.62
N ALA A 16 7.83 0.99 -7.28
CA ALA A 16 8.46 0.50 -6.06
C ALA A 16 7.72 0.98 -4.82
N TYR A 17 7.24 2.23 -4.81
CA TYR A 17 6.50 2.79 -3.68
C TYR A 17 5.11 2.16 -3.51
N LYS A 18 4.37 1.92 -4.60
CA LYS A 18 3.09 1.20 -4.57
C LYS A 18 3.27 -0.20 -3.95
N LYS A 19 4.27 -0.95 -4.42
CA LYS A 19 4.58 -2.30 -3.90
C LYS A 19 5.07 -2.25 -2.45
N TYR A 20 5.83 -1.24 -2.06
CA TYR A 20 6.27 -1.03 -0.67
C TYR A 20 5.08 -0.90 0.29
N ILE A 21 4.04 -0.15 -0.07
CA ILE A 21 2.81 -0.04 0.73
C ILE A 21 2.18 -1.43 0.92
N LEU A 22 1.97 -2.17 -0.17
CA LEU A 22 1.33 -3.50 -0.13
C LEU A 22 2.13 -4.48 0.75
N VAL A 23 3.44 -4.59 0.50
CA VAL A 23 4.30 -5.51 1.24
C VAL A 23 4.37 -5.13 2.73
N SER A 24 4.40 -3.84 3.05
CA SER A 24 4.35 -3.38 4.45
C SER A 24 3.05 -3.79 5.14
N LEU A 25 1.91 -3.67 4.45
CA LEU A 25 0.62 -4.11 4.99
C LEU A 25 0.57 -5.62 5.24
N ILE A 26 1.15 -6.42 4.35
CA ILE A 26 1.20 -7.88 4.47
C ILE A 26 2.11 -8.32 5.62
N LEU A 27 3.32 -7.75 5.70
CA LEU A 27 4.34 -8.18 6.65
C LEU A 27 4.12 -7.61 8.06
N HIS A 28 3.82 -6.32 8.16
CA HIS A 28 3.75 -5.59 9.44
C HIS A 28 2.33 -5.25 9.88
N GLY A 29 1.32 -5.43 9.01
CA GLY A 29 -0.06 -5.06 9.30
C GLY A 29 -0.34 -3.56 9.35
N LYS A 30 0.63 -2.73 8.93
CA LYS A 30 0.57 -1.27 8.80
C LYS A 30 1.62 -0.79 7.79
N VAL A 31 1.43 0.40 7.22
CA VAL A 31 2.45 1.01 6.36
C VAL A 31 3.60 1.50 7.22
N GLN A 32 4.82 1.04 6.92
CA GLN A 32 6.00 1.48 7.63
C GLN A 32 6.34 2.93 7.22
N GLN A 33 6.69 3.76 8.20
CA GLN A 33 7.08 5.13 7.89
C GLN A 33 8.40 5.14 7.12
N LEU A 34 8.42 5.90 6.03
CA LEU A 34 9.63 6.14 5.28
C LEU A 34 10.61 6.97 6.14
N PRO A 35 11.93 6.72 6.04
CA PRO A 35 12.93 7.51 6.75
C PRO A 35 12.84 9.00 6.39
N LYS A 36 13.07 9.90 7.36
CA LYS A 36 12.95 11.37 7.15
C LYS A 36 13.81 11.94 6.01
N TYR A 37 14.86 11.23 5.62
CA TYR A 37 15.74 11.59 4.49
C TYR A 37 15.19 11.20 3.11
N THR A 38 13.98 10.64 3.01
CA THR A 38 13.36 10.40 1.70
C THR A 38 13.10 11.71 0.97
N SER A 39 13.43 11.72 -0.33
CA SER A 39 13.30 12.91 -1.18
C SER A 39 11.91 13.54 -1.08
N GLN A 40 11.85 14.86 -0.93
CA GLN A 40 10.61 15.66 -0.84
C GLN A 40 9.66 15.42 -2.03
N ILE A 41 10.20 14.93 -3.14
CA ILE A 41 9.50 14.54 -4.36
C ILE A 41 8.51 13.38 -4.11
N VAL A 42 8.83 12.46 -3.19
CA VAL A 42 7.95 11.33 -2.84
C VAL A 42 6.65 11.86 -2.20
N GLY A 43 6.76 12.85 -1.32
CA GLY A 43 5.60 13.46 -0.67
C GLY A 43 4.75 14.29 -1.62
N ARG A 44 5.37 15.07 -2.52
CA ARG A 44 4.65 15.97 -3.44
C ARG A 44 4.02 15.29 -4.64
N PHE A 45 4.69 14.33 -5.27
CA PHE A 45 4.28 13.78 -6.55
C PHE A 45 3.88 12.31 -6.48
N ILE A 46 4.59 11.50 -5.72
CA ILE A 46 4.31 10.06 -5.63
C ILE A 46 3.05 9.80 -4.81
N LYS A 47 2.82 10.56 -3.73
CA LYS A 47 1.65 10.39 -2.86
C LYS A 47 0.30 10.61 -3.58
N PRO A 48 0.08 11.70 -4.34
CA PRO A 48 -1.16 11.86 -5.11
C PRO A 48 -1.33 10.79 -6.20
N LEU A 49 -0.25 10.41 -6.88
CA LEU A 49 -0.28 9.41 -7.96
C LEU A 49 -0.54 7.98 -7.45
N SER A 50 -0.36 7.73 -6.16
CA SER A 50 -0.60 6.44 -5.50
C SER A 50 -1.75 6.51 -4.50
N ASN A 51 -2.72 7.40 -4.71
CA ASN A 51 -3.81 7.64 -3.77
C ASN A 51 -4.62 6.37 -3.46
N ALA A 52 -4.91 5.53 -4.45
CA ALA A 52 -5.63 4.26 -4.26
C ALA A 52 -4.92 3.30 -3.28
N TYR A 53 -3.58 3.30 -3.25
CA TYR A 53 -2.79 2.49 -2.32
C TYR A 53 -2.81 3.05 -0.90
N HIS A 54 -2.87 4.38 -0.76
CA HIS A 54 -3.03 5.02 0.54
C HIS A 54 -4.44 4.83 1.10
N GLU A 55 -5.47 4.98 0.27
CA GLU A 55 -6.86 4.67 0.63
C GLU A 55 -6.97 3.21 1.11
N LEU A 56 -6.28 2.29 0.42
CA LEU A 56 -6.18 0.88 0.84
C LEU A 56 -5.53 0.73 2.21
N ALA A 57 -4.43 1.44 2.47
CA ALA A 57 -3.79 1.43 3.78
C ALA A 57 -4.68 2.01 4.90
N GLN A 58 -5.47 3.06 4.62
CA GLN A 58 -6.42 3.64 5.56
C GLN A 58 -7.54 2.65 5.89
N VAL A 59 -8.17 2.06 4.88
CA VAL A 59 -9.22 1.04 5.09
C VAL A 59 -8.66 -0.19 5.80
N TYR A 60 -7.43 -0.61 5.50
CA TYR A 60 -6.76 -1.70 6.21
C TYR A 60 -6.61 -1.43 7.72
N ALA A 61 -6.41 -0.16 8.12
CA ALA A 61 -6.27 0.22 9.52
C ALA A 61 -7.58 0.06 10.32
N THR A 62 -8.74 0.14 9.68
CA THR A 62 -10.06 -0.09 10.31
C THR A 62 -10.26 -1.54 10.75
N ASN A 63 -9.50 -2.47 10.18
CA ASN A 63 -9.64 -3.92 10.36
C ASN A 63 -10.97 -4.51 9.86
N ASN A 64 -11.69 -3.81 8.99
CA ASN A 64 -12.91 -4.28 8.36
C ASN A 64 -12.62 -4.94 6.98
N PRO A 65 -12.69 -6.28 6.86
CA PRO A 65 -12.39 -6.96 5.60
C PRO A 65 -13.45 -6.72 4.51
N ALA A 66 -14.70 -6.39 4.87
CA ALA A 66 -15.76 -6.11 3.90
C ALA A 66 -15.51 -4.78 3.18
N GLU A 67 -15.17 -3.73 3.95
CA GLU A 67 -14.78 -2.43 3.40
C GLU A 67 -13.52 -2.54 2.54
N LEU A 68 -12.52 -3.30 3.00
CA LEU A 68 -11.30 -3.51 2.22
C LEU A 68 -11.62 -4.17 0.87
N ARG A 69 -12.51 -5.16 0.85
CA ARG A 69 -12.95 -5.82 -0.39
C ARG A 69 -13.71 -4.86 -1.31
N ALA A 70 -14.61 -4.04 -0.77
CA ALA A 70 -15.34 -3.03 -1.54
C ALA A 70 -14.38 -2.03 -2.20
N LEU A 71 -13.35 -1.58 -1.46
CA LEU A 71 -12.32 -0.70 -1.99
C LEU A 71 -11.48 -1.36 -3.09
N VAL A 72 -11.10 -2.62 -2.90
CA VAL A 72 -10.35 -3.40 -3.90
C VAL A 72 -11.14 -3.51 -5.20
N ASN A 73 -12.46 -3.71 -5.12
CA ASN A 73 -13.32 -3.74 -6.30
C ASN A 73 -13.44 -2.36 -6.96
N LYS A 74 -13.61 -1.30 -6.15
CA LYS A 74 -13.68 0.11 -6.62
C LYS A 74 -12.44 0.51 -7.43
N HIS A 75 -11.25 0.09 -7.01
CA HIS A 75 -9.98 0.43 -7.67
C HIS A 75 -9.36 -0.73 -8.46
N SER A 76 -10.17 -1.73 -8.82
CA SER A 76 -9.70 -2.98 -9.45
C SER A 76 -8.94 -2.75 -10.76
N GLU A 77 -9.41 -1.82 -11.59
CA GLU A 77 -8.75 -1.43 -12.84
C GLU A 77 -7.36 -0.83 -12.60
N THR A 78 -7.22 0.02 -11.57
CA THR A 78 -5.94 0.62 -11.20
C THR A 78 -4.94 -0.45 -10.76
N PHE A 79 -5.36 -1.40 -9.91
CA PHE A 79 -4.48 -2.47 -9.45
C PHE A 79 -4.08 -3.44 -10.55
N THR A 80 -4.98 -3.67 -11.52
CA THR A 80 -4.73 -4.51 -12.68
C THR A 80 -3.76 -3.84 -13.65
N ARG A 81 -3.95 -2.55 -13.95
CA ARG A 81 -3.04 -1.75 -14.76
C ARG A 81 -1.62 -1.72 -14.18
N ASP A 82 -1.52 -1.62 -12.86
CA ASP A 82 -0.24 -1.60 -12.15
C ASP A 82 0.36 -3.01 -11.93
N ASN A 83 -0.28 -4.07 -12.43
CA ASN A 83 0.12 -5.48 -12.26
C ASN A 83 0.32 -5.92 -10.80
N ASN A 84 -0.46 -5.33 -9.88
CA ASN A 84 -0.32 -5.52 -8.44
C ASN A 84 -1.52 -6.27 -7.80
N THR A 85 -2.48 -6.76 -8.60
CA THR A 85 -3.72 -7.40 -8.14
C THR A 85 -3.47 -8.58 -7.19
N GLY A 86 -2.44 -9.39 -7.45
CA GLY A 86 -2.09 -10.53 -6.59
C GLY A 86 -1.69 -10.10 -5.17
N LEU A 87 -0.85 -9.06 -5.06
CA LEU A 87 -0.43 -8.49 -3.78
C LEU A 87 -1.61 -7.89 -3.01
N VAL A 88 -2.53 -7.23 -3.71
CA VAL A 88 -3.75 -6.68 -3.10
C VAL A 88 -4.64 -7.78 -2.51
N LYS A 89 -4.78 -8.92 -3.19
CA LYS A 89 -5.50 -10.09 -2.65
C LYS A 89 -4.78 -10.71 -1.43
N GLN A 90 -3.44 -10.68 -1.42
CA GLN A 90 -2.66 -11.09 -0.25
C GLN A 90 -2.90 -10.15 0.94
N CYS A 91 -3.02 -8.83 0.73
CA CYS A 91 -3.40 -7.89 1.79
C CYS A 91 -4.78 -8.26 2.38
N LEU A 92 -5.77 -8.58 1.56
CA LEU A 92 -7.07 -9.07 2.08
C LEU A 92 -6.90 -10.29 2.98
N SER A 93 -6.10 -11.27 2.53
CA SER A 93 -5.84 -12.50 3.29
C SER A 93 -5.05 -12.24 4.57
N SER A 94 -4.07 -11.33 4.55
CA SER A 94 -3.30 -10.95 5.74
C SER A 94 -4.17 -10.24 6.77
N LEU A 95 -5.18 -9.47 6.33
CA LEU A 95 -6.11 -8.83 7.26
C LEU A 95 -6.96 -9.85 8.02
N TYR A 96 -7.50 -10.87 7.33
CA TYR A 96 -8.21 -11.97 7.99
C TYR A 96 -7.31 -12.67 9.02
N LYS A 97 -6.07 -13.02 8.64
CA LYS A 97 -5.09 -13.62 9.57
C LYS A 97 -4.82 -12.74 10.78
N LYS A 98 -4.64 -11.42 10.57
CA LYS A 98 -4.43 -10.44 11.64
C LYS A 98 -5.62 -10.38 12.60
N ASN A 99 -6.86 -10.44 12.10
CA ASN A 99 -8.05 -10.45 12.95
C ASN A 99 -8.12 -11.72 13.81
N ILE A 100 -7.78 -12.88 13.25
CA ILE A 100 -7.71 -14.15 14.01
C ILE A 100 -6.62 -14.08 15.09
N GLN A 101 -5.42 -13.61 14.77
CA GLN A 101 -4.32 -13.45 15.73
C GLN A 101 -4.66 -12.49 16.89
N ARG A 102 -5.60 -11.57 16.70
CA ARG A 102 -6.05 -10.66 17.76
C ARG A 102 -6.98 -11.33 18.77
N LEU A 103 -7.61 -12.45 18.41
CA LEU A 103 -8.48 -13.22 19.30
C LEU A 103 -7.70 -14.13 20.27
N THR A 104 -6.41 -14.33 20.02
CA THR A 104 -5.52 -15.13 20.88
C THR A 104 -4.73 -14.26 21.86
N LYS A 105 -5.11 -12.99 22.01
CA LYS A 105 -4.61 -12.07 23.05
C LYS A 105 -5.71 -11.85 24.07
#